data_AF-A0AA37WMC1-F1
#
_entry.id   AF-A0AA37WMC1-F1
#
_cell.length_a   1.000
_cell.length_b   1.000
_cell.length_c   1.000
_cell.angle_alpha   90.00
_cell.angle_beta   90.00
_cell.angle_gamma   90.00
#
_symmetry.space_group_name_H-M   'P 1'
#
loop_
_entity.id
_entity.type
_entity.pdbx_description
1 polymer ?
#
loop_
_entity_poly.entity_id
_entity_poly.type
_entity_poly.pdbx_seq_one_letter_code
_entity_poly.pdbx_strand_id
1 'polypeptide(L)'
;MNEKRIKDIKTTEPLTNDMAVIVPNTLLIECLISQLKQLMLSITRFDTEIKAFYNKHADKFIFDSLPGAGPQLAPRLLAAMGSNRDRYQCAAEIQKYAGIATDIIHRAG
;
A
#
# COMPACT_ATOMS: atom_id res chain seq x y z
N MET A 1 18.14 -0.24 16.52
CA MET A 1 17.66 1.07 16.02
C MET A 1 16.41 1.56 16.77
N ASN A 2 15.37 0.75 16.97
CA ASN A 2 14.16 1.18 17.68
C ASN A 2 14.35 1.47 19.18
N GLU A 3 15.17 0.69 19.90
CA GLU A 3 15.42 0.90 21.33
C GLU A 3 16.07 2.26 21.62
N LYS A 4 17.03 2.68 20.78
CA LYS A 4 17.66 4.00 20.86
C LYS A 4 16.61 5.11 20.70
N ARG A 5 15.76 5.01 19.67
CA ARG A 5 14.66 5.98 19.44
C ARG A 5 13.70 6.05 20.62
N ILE A 6 13.33 4.90 21.21
CA ILE A 6 12.44 4.87 22.38
C ILE A 6 13.12 5.54 23.58
N LYS A 7 14.41 5.30 23.79
CA LYS A 7 15.18 5.94 24.86
C LYS A 7 15.24 7.46 24.66
N ASP A 8 15.55 7.92 23.45
CA ASP A 8 15.67 9.34 23.12
C ASP A 8 14.33 10.08 23.32
N ILE A 9 13.21 9.46 22.95
CA ILE A 9 11.86 10.01 23.19
C ILE A 9 11.59 10.16 24.69
N LYS A 10 11.97 9.18 25.51
CA LYS A 10 11.76 9.22 26.97
C LYS A 10 12.58 10.28 27.69
N THR A 11 13.71 10.71 27.12
CA THR A 11 14.61 11.71 27.70
C THR A 11 14.45 13.10 27.08
N THR A 12 13.47 13.30 26.21
CA THR A 12 13.23 14.59 25.53
C THR A 12 12.54 15.58 26.46
N GLU A 13 12.97 16.85 26.41
CA GLU A 13 12.30 17.94 27.10
C GLU A 13 11.10 18.47 26.31
N PRO A 14 10.00 18.88 26.97
CA PRO A 14 8.86 19.48 26.30
C PRO A 14 9.23 20.75 25.54
N LEU A 15 8.73 20.89 24.30
CA LEU A 15 8.92 22.10 23.50
C LEU A 15 8.27 23.34 24.12
N THR A 16 7.20 23.14 24.89
CA THR A 16 6.47 24.18 25.60
C THR A 16 5.90 23.60 26.89
N ASN A 17 5.68 24.47 27.88
CA ASN A 17 4.99 24.17 29.14
C ASN A 17 3.56 24.74 29.18
N ASP A 18 3.07 25.28 28.06
CA ASP A 18 1.72 25.83 27.96
C ASP A 18 0.66 24.72 27.93
N MET A 19 -0.14 24.65 28.99
CA MET A 19 -1.20 23.65 29.14
C MET A 19 -2.32 23.80 28.10
N ALA A 20 -2.58 25.01 27.59
CA ALA A 20 -3.56 25.23 26.54
C ALA A 20 -3.15 24.57 25.20
N VAL A 21 -1.85 24.29 25.02
CA VAL A 21 -1.31 23.57 23.87
C VAL A 21 -1.16 22.08 24.19
N ILE A 22 -0.61 21.73 25.35
CA ILE A 22 -0.29 20.33 25.72
C ILE A 22 -1.55 19.47 25.82
N VAL A 23 -2.58 19.94 26.51
CA VAL A 23 -3.80 19.16 26.77
C VAL A 23 -4.54 18.74 25.49
N PRO A 24 -4.89 19.65 24.56
CA PRO A 24 -5.60 19.24 23.34
C PRO A 24 -4.76 18.36 22.43
N ASN A 25 -3.44 18.58 22.33
CA ASN A 25 -2.56 17.72 21.54
C ASN A 25 -2.42 16.32 22.14
N THR A 26 -2.41 16.20 23.46
CA THR A 26 -2.39 14.90 24.14
C THR A 26 -3.65 14.10 23.79
N LEU A 27 -4.82 14.74 23.91
CA LEU A 27 -6.10 14.14 23.53
C LEU A 27 -6.13 13.75 22.04
N LEU A 28 -5.63 14.61 21.15
CA LEU A 28 -5.52 14.30 19.72
C LEU A 28 -4.67 13.05 19.48
N ILE A 29 -3.52 12.92 20.13
CA ILE A 29 -2.64 11.75 20.01
C ILE A 29 -3.35 10.48 20.48
N GLU A 30 -4.07 10.53 21.60
CA GLU A 30 -4.84 9.37 22.09
C GLU A 30 -5.93 8.93 21.09
N CYS A 31 -6.63 9.88 20.48
CA CYS A 31 -7.60 9.61 19.42
C CYS A 31 -6.93 8.98 18.20
N LEU A 32 -5.80 9.54 17.73
CA LEU A 32 -5.07 9.05 16.56
C LEU A 32 -4.50 7.65 16.79
N ILE A 33 -3.96 7.36 17.98
CA ILE A 33 -3.47 6.03 18.34
C ILE A 33 -4.60 5.00 18.27
N SER A 34 -5.79 5.37 18.74
CA SER A 34 -6.97 4.50 18.70
C SER A 34 -7.40 4.20 17.27
N GLN A 35 -7.43 5.22 16.40
CA GLN A 35 -7.73 5.06 14.97
C GLN A 35 -6.67 4.21 14.26
N LEU A 36 -5.38 4.45 14.55
CA LEU A 36 -4.28 3.69 13.95
C LEU A 36 -4.37 2.19 14.27
N LYS A 37 -4.68 1.84 15.53
CA LYS A 37 -4.88 0.44 15.92
C LYS A 37 -6.02 -0.22 15.14
N GLN A 38 -7.14 0.47 14.97
CA GLN A 38 -8.26 -0.04 14.17
C GLN A 38 -7.92 -0.20 12.69
N LEU A 39 -7.17 0.75 12.14
CA LEU A 39 -6.70 0.67 10.76
C LEU A 39 -5.76 -0.52 10.56
N MET A 40 -4.85 -0.78 11.50
CA MET A 40 -3.97 -1.96 11.45
C MET A 40 -4.75 -3.27 11.43
N LEU A 41 -5.78 -3.41 12.28
CA LEU A 41 -6.65 -4.59 12.29
C LEU A 41 -7.38 -4.75 10.94
N SER A 42 -7.87 -3.63 10.40
CA SER A 42 -8.55 -3.62 9.11
C SER A 42 -7.63 -4.05 7.97
N ILE A 43 -6.37 -3.58 7.95
CA ILE A 43 -5.36 -3.99 6.96
C ILE A 43 -5.13 -5.51 7.03
N THR A 44 -4.93 -6.07 8.22
CA THR A 44 -4.74 -7.52 8.37
C THR A 44 -5.95 -8.33 7.88
N ARG A 45 -7.16 -7.83 8.11
CA ARG A 45 -8.38 -8.44 7.58
C ARG A 45 -8.41 -8.38 6.05
N PHE A 46 -8.12 -7.23 5.46
CA PHE A 46 -8.04 -7.09 3.99
C PHE A 46 -6.99 -8.03 3.39
N ASP A 47 -5.80 -8.12 3.98
CA ASP A 47 -4.76 -9.04 3.52
C ASP A 47 -5.23 -10.50 3.52
N THR A 48 -5.99 -10.89 4.56
CA THR A 48 -6.57 -12.24 4.67
C THR A 48 -7.59 -12.51 3.57
N GLU A 49 -8.53 -11.59 3.36
CA GLU A 49 -9.56 -11.71 2.31
C GLU A 49 -8.94 -11.69 0.91
N ILE A 50 -8.02 -10.77 0.63
CA ILE A 50 -7.29 -10.70 -0.65
C ILE A 50 -6.60 -12.02 -0.94
N LYS A 51 -5.89 -12.59 0.05
CA LYS A 51 -5.22 -13.89 -0.11
C LYS A 51 -6.22 -15.01 -0.43
N ALA A 52 -7.37 -15.03 0.24
CA ALA A 52 -8.42 -16.01 -0.01
C ALA A 52 -9.00 -15.92 -1.43
N PHE A 53 -9.30 -14.71 -1.91
CA PHE A 53 -9.77 -14.48 -3.28
C PHE A 53 -8.69 -14.79 -4.32
N TYR A 54 -7.45 -14.34 -4.09
CA TYR A 54 -6.34 -14.57 -4.99
C TYR A 54 -6.06 -16.07 -5.20
N ASN A 55 -6.11 -16.87 -4.13
CA ASN A 55 -5.93 -18.31 -4.21
C ASN A 55 -7.01 -19.03 -5.04
N LYS A 56 -8.19 -18.44 -5.20
CA LYS A 56 -9.29 -18.99 -6.00
C LYS A 56 -9.28 -18.49 -7.44
N HIS A 57 -8.43 -17.53 -7.78
CA HIS A 57 -8.43 -16.92 -9.11
C HIS A 57 -7.77 -17.85 -10.14
N ALA A 58 -8.44 -18.07 -11.28
CA ALA A 58 -7.95 -18.96 -12.34
C ALA A 58 -6.55 -18.57 -12.83
N ASP A 59 -6.29 -17.27 -12.94
CA ASP A 59 -5.04 -16.72 -13.49
C ASP A 59 -3.93 -16.53 -12.46
N LYS A 60 -4.12 -16.99 -11.22
CA LYS A 60 -3.15 -16.81 -10.13
C LYS A 60 -1.74 -17.29 -10.52
N PHE A 61 -1.66 -18.45 -11.18
CA PHE A 61 -0.39 -19.07 -11.58
C PHE A 61 0.47 -18.17 -12.48
N ILE A 62 -0.15 -17.28 -13.27
CA ILE A 62 0.56 -16.33 -14.13
C ILE A 62 1.34 -15.34 -13.25
N PHE A 63 0.67 -14.77 -12.25
CA PHE A 63 1.27 -13.76 -11.37
C PHE A 63 2.21 -14.36 -10.32
N ASP A 64 1.96 -15.60 -9.88
CA ASP A 64 2.89 -16.36 -9.03
C ASP A 64 4.21 -16.67 -9.76
N SER A 65 4.20 -16.77 -11.10
CA SER A 65 5.40 -17.04 -11.90
C SER A 65 6.34 -15.83 -12.04
N LEU A 66 5.90 -14.63 -11.67
CA LEU A 66 6.66 -13.40 -11.85
C LEU A 66 7.79 -13.28 -10.81
N PRO A 67 9.06 -13.08 -11.24
CA PRO A 67 10.18 -12.97 -10.31
C PRO A 67 9.99 -11.75 -9.41
N GLY A 68 10.08 -11.97 -8.10
CA GLY A 68 9.99 -10.89 -7.10
C GLY A 68 8.58 -10.39 -6.79
N ALA A 69 7.52 -10.95 -7.37
CA ALA A 69 6.15 -10.55 -7.04
C ALA A 69 5.76 -10.96 -5.60
N GLY A 70 6.00 -12.21 -5.25
CA GLY A 70 5.69 -12.72 -3.90
C GLY A 70 4.22 -12.53 -3.49
N PRO A 71 3.90 -12.75 -2.20
CA PRO A 71 2.51 -12.84 -1.74
C PRO A 71 1.75 -11.51 -1.71
N GLN A 72 2.43 -10.35 -1.72
CA GLN A 72 1.78 -9.04 -1.71
C GLN A 72 1.68 -8.40 -3.10
N LEU A 73 2.71 -8.49 -3.95
CA LEU A 73 2.68 -7.80 -5.24
C LEU A 73 1.89 -8.59 -6.27
N ALA A 74 1.95 -9.93 -6.24
CA ALA A 74 1.23 -10.78 -7.18
C ALA A 74 -0.30 -10.52 -7.21
N PRO A 75 -1.02 -10.48 -6.07
CA PRO A 75 -2.44 -10.12 -6.07
C PRO A 75 -2.71 -8.68 -6.51
N ARG A 76 -1.79 -7.74 -6.23
CA ARG A 76 -1.94 -6.33 -6.65
C ARG A 76 -1.77 -6.18 -8.17
N LEU A 77 -0.85 -6.92 -8.77
CA LEU A 77 -0.67 -6.97 -10.22
C LEU A 77 -1.88 -7.59 -10.91
N LEU A 78 -2.42 -8.68 -10.36
CA LEU A 78 -3.65 -9.28 -10.86
C LEU A 78 -4.82 -8.27 -10.83
N ALA A 79 -5.01 -7.58 -9.71
CA ALA A 79 -6.05 -6.56 -9.59
C ALA A 79 -5.84 -5.38 -10.57
N ALA A 80 -4.59 -4.96 -10.79
CA ALA A 80 -4.25 -3.88 -11.72
C ALA A 80 -4.53 -4.26 -13.18
N MET A 81 -4.18 -5.48 -13.59
CA MET A 81 -4.51 -6.00 -14.93
C MET A 81 -6.02 -6.22 -15.08
N GLY A 82 -6.67 -6.70 -14.03
CA GLY A 82 -8.09 -7.03 -14.00
C GLY A 82 -8.39 -8.42 -14.56
N SER A 83 -9.61 -8.89 -14.36
CA SER A 83 -10.04 -10.24 -14.76
C SER A 83 -10.55 -10.32 -16.22
N ASN A 84 -10.75 -9.18 -16.89
CA ASN A 84 -11.13 -9.16 -18.30
C ASN A 84 -9.88 -9.26 -19.19
N ARG A 85 -9.70 -10.40 -19.85
CA ARG A 85 -8.55 -10.66 -20.74
C ARG A 85 -8.56 -9.81 -22.01
N ASP A 86 -9.73 -9.34 -22.43
CA ASP A 86 -9.87 -8.49 -23.63
C ASP A 86 -9.57 -7.01 -23.34
N ARG A 87 -9.29 -6.66 -22.07
CA ARG A 87 -9.03 -5.28 -21.64
C ARG A 87 -7.79 -4.68 -22.33
N TYR A 88 -6.77 -5.51 -22.57
CA TYR A 88 -5.54 -5.09 -23.23
C TYR A 88 -5.23 -6.05 -24.38
N GLN A 89 -5.17 -5.53 -25.60
CA GLN A 89 -4.86 -6.29 -26.80
C GLN A 89 -3.35 -6.54 -26.95
N CYS A 90 -2.52 -5.68 -26.35
CA CYS A 90 -1.07 -5.84 -26.36
C CYS A 90 -0.39 -5.21 -25.14
N ALA A 91 0.89 -5.57 -24.93
CA ALA A 91 1.70 -5.06 -23.83
C ALA A 91 1.87 -3.53 -23.85
N ALA A 92 1.81 -2.89 -25.03
CA ALA A 92 1.94 -1.44 -25.13
C ALA A 92 0.73 -0.71 -24.49
N GLU A 93 -0.48 -1.29 -24.54
CA GLU A 93 -1.67 -0.67 -23.95
C GLU A 93 -1.60 -0.63 -22.43
N ILE A 94 -1.15 -1.72 -21.79
CA ILE A 94 -0.96 -1.73 -20.34
C ILE A 94 0.18 -0.80 -19.91
N GLN A 95 1.27 -0.69 -20.69
CA GLN A 95 2.36 0.25 -20.39
C GLN A 95 1.91 1.71 -20.46
N LYS A 96 1.05 2.06 -21.43
CA LYS A 96 0.42 3.38 -21.53
C LYS A 96 -0.53 3.63 -20.37
N TYR A 97 -1.39 2.67 -20.05
CA TYR A 97 -2.31 2.78 -18.90
C TYR A 97 -1.57 2.95 -17.57
N ALA A 98 -0.45 2.25 -17.38
CA ALA A 98 0.38 2.35 -16.18
C ALA A 98 1.24 3.64 -16.14
N GLY A 99 1.23 4.46 -17.19
CA GLY A 99 2.07 5.68 -17.28
C GLY A 99 3.57 5.40 -17.37
N ILE A 100 3.96 4.18 -17.77
CA ILE A 100 5.35 3.74 -17.88
C ILE A 100 5.90 4.01 -19.28
N ALA A 101 5.03 4.00 -20.31
CA ALA A 101 5.43 4.30 -21.66
C ALA A 101 5.80 5.79 -21.81
N THR A 102 7.03 6.07 -22.24
CA THR A 102 7.38 7.33 -22.90
C THR A 102 6.90 7.21 -24.35
N ASP A 103 5.82 7.88 -24.73
CA ASP A 103 5.28 7.78 -26.09
C ASP A 103 6.36 8.11 -27.14
N ILE A 104 6.85 7.11 -27.88
CA ILE A 104 7.42 7.35 -29.20
C ILE A 104 6.21 7.48 -30.12
N ILE A 105 5.75 8.71 -30.32
CA ILE A 105 4.82 9.03 -31.40
C ILE A 105 5.56 8.70 -32.70
N HIS A 106 5.28 7.56 -33.30
CA HIS A 106 5.62 7.34 -34.70
C HIS A 106 4.65 8.22 -35.50
N ARG A 107 5.08 9.44 -35.85
CA ARG A 107 4.41 10.24 -36.88
C ARG A 107 4.60 9.49 -38.20
N ALA A 108 3.62 8.67 -38.56
CA ALA A 108 3.36 8.34 -39.95
C ALA A 108 2.58 9.54 -40.52
N GLY A 109 3.24 10.34 -41.35
CA GLY A 109 2.70 11.54 -41.99
C GLY A 109 3.74 12.62 -42.15
#